data_AF-A0A7Y6MDV0-F1
#
_entry.id   AF-A0A7Y6MDV0-F1
#
_cell.length_a   1.000
_cell.length_b   1.000
_cell.length_c   1.000
_cell.angle_alpha   90.00
_cell.angle_beta   90.00
_cell.angle_gamma   90.00
#
_symmetry.space_group_name_H-M   'P 1'
#
loop_
_entity.id
_entity.type
_entity.pdbx_description
1 polymer ?
#
loop_
_entity_poly.entity_id
_entity_poly.type
_entity_poly.pdbx_seq_one_letter_code
_entity_poly.pdbx_strand_id
1 'polypeptide(L)' 'MLALATRFLREPVSLRLAEEFLTVPVDTIDRCVADVCACAQHLGITATPEIVERVAREHLLAIVNSAPPPRSPR' A
#
# COMPACT_ATOMS: atom_id res chain seq x y z
N MET A 1 7.85 3.44 -21.22
CA MET A 1 8.96 3.20 -20.26
C MET A 1 8.57 3.44 -18.80
N LEU A 2 7.85 4.53 -18.45
CA LEU A 2 7.41 4.82 -17.06
C LEU A 2 6.57 3.70 -16.40
N ALA A 3 5.65 3.06 -17.15
CA ALA A 3 4.80 1.99 -16.61
C ALA A 3 5.57 0.74 -16.16
N LEU A 4 6.66 0.39 -16.85
CA LEU A 4 7.53 -0.75 -16.48
C LEU A 4 8.35 -0.42 -15.22
N ALA A 5 8.93 0.79 -15.15
CA ALA A 5 9.66 1.24 -13.96
C ALA A 5 8.78 1.26 -12.71
N THR A 6 7.51 1.66 -12.85
CA THR A 6 6.55 1.65 -11.74
C THR A 6 6.27 0.21 -11.27
N ARG A 7 6.23 -0.76 -12.18
CA ARG A 7 5.99 -2.17 -11.85
C ARG A 7 7.15 -2.79 -11.06
N PHE A 8 8.39 -2.47 -11.42
CA PHE A 8 9.60 -2.93 -10.70
C PHE A 8 9.73 -2.35 -9.29
N LEU A 9 9.15 -1.18 -9.01
CA LEU A 9 9.13 -0.61 -7.66
C LEU A 9 8.02 -1.20 -6.78
N ARG A 10 6.87 -1.54 -7.39
CA ARG A 10 5.69 -2.03 -6.68
C ARG A 10 5.91 -3.40 -6.05
N GLU A 11 6.54 -4.33 -6.77
CA GLU A 11 6.73 -5.71 -6.33
C GLU A 11 7.56 -5.84 -5.02
N PRO A 12 8.75 -5.22 -4.89
CA PRO A 12 9.53 -5.29 -3.65
C PRO A 12 8.93 -4.47 -2.50
N VAL A 13 8.15 -3.42 -2.77
CA VAL A 13 7.44 -2.68 -1.72
C VAL A 13 6.25 -3.50 -1.19
N SER A 14 5.49 -4.13 -2.07
CA SER A 14 4.30 -4.91 -1.69
C SER A 14 4.71 -6.14 -0.88
N LEU A 15 5.81 -6.83 -1.24
CA LEU A 15 6.35 -7.93 -0.45
C LEU A 15 6.73 -7.51 0.97
N ARG A 16 7.48 -6.41 1.13
CA ARG A 16 7.89 -5.92 2.45
C ARG A 16 6.70 -5.52 3.32
N LEU A 17 5.68 -4.91 2.73
CA LEU A 17 4.44 -4.58 3.44
C LEU A 17 3.62 -5.83 3.76
N ALA A 18 3.61 -6.84 2.91
CA ALA A 18 2.93 -8.11 3.16
C ALA A 18 3.54 -8.88 4.35
N GLU A 19 4.86 -8.82 4.52
CA GLU A 19 5.56 -9.39 5.69
C GLU A 19 5.20 -8.68 7.00
N GLU A 20 4.87 -7.39 6.94
CA GLU A 20 4.54 -6.58 8.12
C GLU A 20 3.05 -6.62 8.49
N PHE A 21 2.17 -6.56 7.49
CA PHE A 21 0.72 -6.47 7.67
C PHE A 21 0.03 -7.81 7.48
N LEU A 22 0.41 -8.80 8.29
CA LEU A 22 -0.05 -10.19 8.18
C LEU A 22 -1.58 -10.39 8.29
N THR A 23 -2.29 -9.41 8.85
CA THR A 23 -3.75 -9.44 9.01
C THR A 23 -4.50 -8.76 7.85
N VAL A 24 -3.78 -8.10 6.94
CA VAL A 24 -4.34 -7.43 5.76
C VAL A 24 -4.21 -8.35 4.54
N PRO A 25 -5.27 -8.57 3.75
CA PRO A 25 -5.17 -9.37 2.53
C PRO A 25 -4.16 -8.80 1.54
N VAL A 26 -3.34 -9.65 0.92
CA VAL A 26 -2.29 -9.24 -0.03
C VAL A 26 -2.84 -8.38 -1.18
N ASP A 27 -4.01 -8.73 -1.73
CA ASP A 27 -4.65 -7.91 -2.78
C ASP A 27 -4.96 -6.47 -2.33
N THR A 28 -5.26 -6.27 -1.03
CA THR A 28 -5.46 -4.94 -0.45
C THR A 28 -4.15 -4.17 -0.36
N ILE A 29 -3.05 -4.87 -0.04
CA ILE A 29 -1.70 -4.29 0.00
C ILE A 29 -1.27 -3.86 -1.40
N ASP A 30 -1.38 -4.75 -2.39
CA ASP A 30 -1.02 -4.48 -3.78
C ASP A 30 -1.80 -3.28 -4.33
N ARG A 31 -3.10 -3.21 -4.03
CA ARG A 31 -3.96 -2.09 -4.42
C ARG A 31 -3.55 -0.79 -3.74
N CYS A 32 -3.26 -0.83 -2.44
CA CYS A 32 -2.77 0.34 -1.70
C CYS A 32 -1.48 0.89 -2.32
N VAL A 33 -0.50 0.03 -2.58
CA VAL A 33 0.77 0.42 -3.23
C VAL A 33 0.52 0.96 -4.64
N ALA A 34 -0.39 0.34 -5.39
CA ALA A 34 -0.75 0.82 -6.73
C ALA A 34 -1.38 2.21 -6.72
N ASP A 35 -2.32 2.45 -5.79
CA ASP A 35 -3.01 3.72 -5.61
C ASP A 35 -2.03 4.82 -5.19
N VAL A 36 -1.12 4.54 -4.25
CA VAL A 36 -0.07 5.49 -3.84
C VAL A 36 0.84 5.88 -5.01
N CYS A 37 1.28 4.92 -5.83
CA CYS A 37 2.05 5.24 -7.03
C CYS A 37 1.26 6.12 -8.01
N ALA A 38 -0.03 5.83 -8.22
CA ALA A 38 -0.88 6.61 -9.13
C ALA A 38 -1.09 8.04 -8.61
N CYS A 39 -1.32 8.20 -7.29
CA CYS A 39 -1.41 9.49 -6.64
C CYS A 39 -0.11 10.30 -6.77
N ALA A 40 1.05 9.69 -6.50
CA ALA A 40 2.34 10.35 -6.65
C ALA A 40 2.56 10.84 -8.08
N GLN A 41 2.26 10.00 -9.08
CA GLN A 41 2.34 10.39 -10.50
C GLN A 41 1.39 11.54 -10.84
N HIS A 42 0.14 11.49 -10.36
CA HIS A 42 -0.84 12.54 -10.59
C HIS A 42 -0.40 13.89 -10.01
N LEU A 43 0.29 13.87 -8.87
CA LEU A 43 0.83 15.05 -8.20
C LEU A 43 2.18 15.52 -8.76
N GLY A 44 2.75 14.83 -9.75
CA GLY A 44 4.07 15.13 -10.30
C GLY A 44 5.22 14.80 -9.35
N ILE A 45 4.98 13.99 -8.33
CA ILE A 45 5.98 13.53 -7.36
C ILE A 45 6.67 12.29 -7.92
N THR A 46 8.01 12.27 -7.85
CA THR A 46 8.78 11.05 -8.16
C THR A 46 8.44 9.95 -7.17
N ALA A 47 7.75 8.91 -7.63
CA ALA A 47 7.34 7.76 -6.83
C ALA A 47 8.54 6.83 -6.54
N THR A 48 9.45 7.24 -5.67
CA THR A 48 10.55 6.37 -5.21
C THR A 48 10.00 5.27 -4.29
N PRO A 49 10.66 4.09 -4.19
CA PRO A 49 10.17 3.01 -3.34
C PRO A 49 10.04 3.43 -1.87
N GLU A 50 10.92 4.30 -1.36
CA GLU A 50 10.88 4.80 0.02
C GLU A 50 9.64 5.67 0.28
N ILE A 51 9.29 6.56 -0.65
CA ILE A 51 8.09 7.40 -0.55
C ILE A 51 6.84 6.53 -0.62
N VAL A 52 6.78 5.64 -1.60
CA VAL A 52 5.62 4.76 -1.82
C VAL A 52 5.39 3.87 -0.62
N GLU A 53 6.45 3.23 -0.11
CA GLU A 53 6.36 2.36 1.06
C GLU A 53 5.90 3.12 2.31
N ARG A 54 6.49 4.27 2.60
CA ARG A 54 6.12 5.07 3.77
C ARG A 54 4.66 5.50 3.71
N VAL A 55 4.19 5.99 2.57
CA VAL A 55 2.80 6.44 2.43
C VAL A 55 1.83 5.25 2.49
N ALA A 56 2.13 4.14 1.79
CA ALA A 56 1.30 2.94 1.82
C ALA A 56 1.20 2.33 3.24
N ARG A 57 2.30 2.32 4.00
CA ARG A 57 2.33 1.89 5.40
C ARG A 57 1.39 2.70 6.28
N GLU A 58 1.40 4.02 6.16
CA GLU A 58 0.47 4.89 6.91
C GLU A 58 -0.99 4.58 6.58
N HIS A 59 -1.31 4.36 5.30
CA HIS A 59 -2.67 3.95 4.89
C HIS A 59 -3.07 2.59 5.47
N LEU A 60 -2.17 1.61 5.45
CA LEU A 60 -2.42 0.28 6.00
C LEU A 60 -2.60 0.31 7.53
N LEU A 61 -1.79 1.11 8.24
CA LEU A 61 -1.98 1.36 9.67
C LEU A 61 -3.36 1.96 9.97
N ALA A 62 -3.79 2.93 9.16
CA ALA A 62 -5.12 3.51 9.31
C ALA A 62 -6.24 2.47 9.10
N ILE A 63 -6.09 1.56 8.14
CA ILE A 63 -7.05 0.46 7.89
C ILE A 63 -7.13 -0.45 9.12
N VAL A 64 -6.00 -0.90 9.65
CA VAL A 64 -5.94 -1.78 10.82
C VAL A 64 -6.58 -1.11 12.04
N ASN A 65 -6.25 0.17 12.26
CA ASN A 65 -6.76 0.92 13.41
C ASN A 65 -8.24 1.33 13.28
N SER A 66 -8.79 1.34 12.07
CA SER A 66 -10.18 1.71 11.79
C SER A 66 -11.11 0.49 11.67
N ALA A 67 -10.60 -0.73 11.90
CA ALA A 67 -11.41 -1.93 11.82
C ALA A 67 -12.57 -1.84 12.85
N PRO A 68 -13.83 -1.98 12.41
CA PRO A 68 -14.95 -1.93 13.34
C PRO A 68 -14.85 -3.09 14.33
N PRO A 69 -15.25 -2.89 15.61
CA PRO A 69 -15.23 -3.95 16.58
C PRO A 69 -16.08 -5.15 16.11
N PRO A 70 -15.66 -6.38 16.43
CA PRO A 70 -16.41 -7.57 16.03
C PRO A 70 -17.85 -7.46 16.55
N ARG A 71 -18.82 -7.64 15.65
CA ARG A 71 -20.23 -7.62 16.03
C ARG A 71 -20.47 -8.78 16.99
N SER A 72 -20.89 -8.50 18.23
CA SER A 72 -21.32 -9.55 19.14
C SER A 72 -22.55 -10.25 18.55
N PRO A 73 -22.64 -11.59 18.59
CA PRO A 73 -23.86 -12.26 18.21
C PRO A 73 -24.96 -11.78 19.16
N ARG A 74 -26.06 -11.28 18.58
CA ARG A 74 -27.26 -10.90 19.32
C ARG A 74 -28.06 -12.14 19.67
#